data_AF-A0A8T3TLT9-F1
#
_entry.id   AF-A0A8T3TLT9-F1
#
_cell.length_a   1.000
_cell.length_b   1.000
_cell.length_c   1.000
_cell.angle_alpha   90.00
_cell.angle_beta   90.00
_cell.angle_gamma   90.00
#
_symmetry.space_group_name_H-M   'P 1'
#
loop_
_entity.id
_entity.type
_entity.pdbx_description
1 polymer ?
#
loop_
_entity_poly.entity_id
_entity_poly.type
_entity_poly.pdbx_seq_one_letter_code
_entity_poly.pdbx_strand_id
1 'polypeptide(L)'
;MRRARYDALYDEVAAILERHDPMGLVPDEIDPEFGPFDEYDPEATVIVTGLGGAASPQDVMRIVHEVFAEWFGEEPPGLDTVAVEVWALIEPSRRAS
;
A
#
# COMPACT_ATOMS: atom_id res chain seq x y z
N MET A 1 6.68 -18.89 -8.91
CA MET A 1 6.84 -17.59 -9.62
C MET A 1 5.75 -16.58 -9.24
N ARG A 2 4.44 -16.92 -9.24
CA ARG A 2 3.39 -15.97 -8.77
C ARG A 2 3.55 -15.51 -7.32
N ARG A 3 3.88 -16.44 -6.41
CA ARG A 3 4.04 -16.14 -4.98
C ARG A 3 5.16 -15.12 -4.72
N ALA A 4 6.37 -15.37 -5.23
CA ALA A 4 7.49 -14.44 -5.05
C ALA A 4 7.25 -13.03 -5.61
N ARG A 5 6.45 -12.89 -6.68
CA ARG A 5 6.07 -11.57 -7.22
C ARG A 5 4.99 -10.90 -6.39
N TYR A 6 4.09 -11.68 -5.80
CA TYR A 6 3.09 -11.18 -4.86
C TYR A 6 3.77 -10.71 -3.57
N ASP A 7 4.71 -11.50 -3.04
CA ASP A 7 5.53 -11.18 -1.87
C ASP A 7 6.31 -9.87 -2.12
N ALA A 8 6.97 -9.73 -3.27
CA ALA A 8 7.69 -8.50 -3.60
C ALA A 8 6.78 -7.26 -3.79
N LEU A 9 5.58 -7.41 -4.37
CA LEU A 9 4.64 -6.30 -4.50
C LEU A 9 4.07 -5.90 -3.13
N TYR A 10 3.85 -6.89 -2.26
CA TYR A 10 3.44 -6.67 -0.89
C TYR A 10 4.48 -5.85 -0.12
N ASP A 11 5.74 -6.27 -0.13
CA ASP A 11 6.83 -5.58 0.57
C ASP A 11 6.95 -4.11 0.11
N GLU A 12 6.81 -3.85 -1.19
CA GLU A 12 6.86 -2.50 -1.75
C GLU A 12 5.65 -1.64 -1.36
N VAL A 13 4.44 -2.22 -1.31
CA VAL A 13 3.24 -1.49 -0.86
C VAL A 13 3.33 -1.18 0.64
N ALA A 14 3.74 -2.14 1.47
CA ALA A 14 3.95 -1.93 2.90
C ALA A 14 4.98 -0.82 3.14
N ALA A 15 6.11 -0.86 2.45
CA ALA A 15 7.14 0.17 2.55
C ALA A 15 6.67 1.57 2.08
N ILE A 16 5.75 1.66 1.11
CA ILE A 16 5.11 2.93 0.73
C ILE A 16 4.25 3.44 1.89
N LEU A 17 3.40 2.59 2.48
CA LEU A 17 2.51 2.97 3.58
C LEU A 17 3.30 3.43 4.80
N GLU A 18 4.31 2.67 5.22
CA GLU A 18 5.19 3.02 6.35
C GLU A 18 5.92 4.34 6.13
N ARG A 19 6.39 4.61 4.91
CA ARG A 19 7.11 5.85 4.61
C ARG A 19 6.23 7.09 4.68
N HIS A 20 4.98 6.97 4.23
CA HIS A 20 4.03 8.08 4.23
C HIS A 20 3.29 8.21 5.54
N ASP A 21 3.22 7.13 6.31
CA ASP A 21 2.56 7.00 7.60
C ASP A 21 1.26 7.82 7.73
N PRO A 22 0.24 7.56 6.87
CA PRO A 22 -0.93 8.44 6.78
C PRO A 22 -1.70 8.58 8.10
N MET A 23 -1.59 7.59 8.99
CA MET A 23 -2.29 7.53 10.27
C MET A 23 -1.37 7.84 11.48
N GLY A 24 -0.07 8.06 11.28
CA GLY A 24 0.84 8.31 12.39
C GLY A 24 1.07 7.07 13.27
N LEU A 25 1.04 5.87 12.69
CA LEU A 25 1.22 4.61 13.40
C LEU A 25 2.68 4.19 13.51
N VAL A 26 3.54 4.63 12.58
CA VAL A 26 4.94 4.26 12.56
C VAL A 26 5.69 4.98 13.70
N PRO A 27 6.31 4.25 14.65
CA PRO A 27 7.06 4.85 15.73
C PRO A 27 8.32 5.59 15.27
N ASP A 28 8.64 6.70 15.94
CA ASP A 28 9.86 7.50 15.69
C ASP A 28 11.17 6.72 15.93
N GLU A 29 11.13 5.67 16.75
CA GLU A 29 12.27 4.81 17.08
C GLU A 29 11.96 3.36 16.73
N ILE A 30 12.81 2.75 15.90
CA ILE A 30 12.72 1.32 15.58
C ILE A 30 13.30 0.55 16.77
N ASP A 31 12.50 -0.35 17.33
CA ASP A 31 13.02 -1.29 18.32
C ASP A 31 13.91 -2.34 17.60
N PRO A 32 15.23 -2.37 17.89
CA PRO A 32 16.14 -3.30 17.24
C PRO A 32 15.86 -4.78 17.58
N GLU A 33 15.03 -5.06 18.59
CA GLU A 33 14.60 -6.41 18.96
C GLU A 33 13.37 -6.86 18.14
N PHE A 34 12.50 -5.95 17.71
CA PHE A 34 11.25 -6.26 17.00
C PHE A 34 11.29 -5.99 15.49
N GLY A 35 12.24 -5.20 14.98
CA GLY A 35 12.40 -4.96 13.54
C GLY A 35 11.45 -3.89 12.97
N PRO A 36 11.36 -3.71 11.63
CA PRO A 36 10.41 -2.77 11.04
C PRO A 36 8.98 -3.18 11.39
N PHE A 37 8.14 -2.20 11.68
CA PHE A 37 6.80 -2.45 12.22
C PHE A 37 5.83 -2.92 11.12
N ASP A 38 4.99 -3.89 11.46
CA ASP A 38 3.92 -4.44 10.62
C ASP A 38 2.60 -3.64 10.73
N GLU A 39 2.67 -2.36 11.09
CA GLU A 39 1.49 -1.53 11.41
C GLU A 39 0.50 -1.37 10.24
N TYR A 40 0.98 -1.52 9.01
CA TYR A 40 0.18 -1.41 7.79
C TYR A 40 0.01 -2.75 7.04
N ASP A 41 0.42 -3.88 7.64
CA ASP A 41 0.31 -5.22 7.04
C ASP A 41 -1.12 -5.57 6.59
N PRO A 42 -2.16 -5.30 7.41
CA PRO A 42 -3.54 -5.58 7.01
C PRO A 42 -3.96 -4.79 5.77
N GLU A 43 -3.65 -3.49 5.72
CA GLU A 43 -4.00 -2.59 4.63
C GLU A 43 -3.22 -2.95 3.37
N ALA A 44 -1.91 -3.19 3.49
CA ALA A 44 -1.05 -3.61 2.40
C ALA A 44 -1.58 -4.89 1.73
N THR A 45 -2.01 -5.87 2.54
CA THR A 45 -2.61 -7.12 2.05
C THR A 45 -3.86 -6.87 1.21
N VAL A 46 -4.77 -6.02 1.70
CA VAL A 46 -6.03 -5.73 1.01
C VAL A 46 -5.78 -4.91 -0.26
N ILE A 47 -4.93 -3.88 -0.20
CA ILE A 47 -4.54 -3.06 -1.34
C ILE A 47 -3.98 -3.95 -2.44
N VAL A 48 -2.95 -4.76 -2.15
CA VAL A 48 -2.28 -5.64 -3.13
C VAL A 48 -3.28 -6.61 -3.78
N THR A 49 -4.22 -7.13 -3.00
CA THR A 49 -5.29 -8.00 -3.51
C THR A 49 -6.20 -7.24 -4.48
N GLY A 50 -6.59 -6.01 -4.16
CA GLY A 50 -7.37 -5.13 -5.02
C GLY A 50 -6.66 -4.72 -6.31
N LEU A 51 -5.32 -4.55 -6.27
CA LEU A 51 -4.52 -4.16 -7.43
C LEU A 51 -4.62 -5.15 -8.59
N GLY A 52 -5.02 -6.41 -8.35
CA GLY A 52 -5.24 -7.42 -9.38
C GLY A 52 -6.17 -6.96 -10.50
N GLY A 53 -7.21 -6.18 -10.17
CA GLY A 53 -8.19 -5.63 -11.10
C GLY A 53 -7.97 -4.18 -11.53
N ALA A 54 -7.00 -3.47 -10.94
CA ALA A 54 -6.76 -2.06 -11.24
C ALA A 54 -6.18 -1.87 -12.67
N ALA A 55 -6.83 -1.01 -13.46
CA ALA A 55 -6.45 -0.70 -14.83
C ALA A 55 -6.05 0.77 -15.03
N SER A 56 -6.25 1.61 -14.00
CA SER A 56 -5.97 3.03 -14.03
C SER A 56 -5.45 3.54 -12.68
N PRO A 57 -4.74 4.69 -12.63
CA PRO A 57 -4.39 5.34 -11.37
C PRO A 57 -5.63 5.62 -10.49
N GLN A 58 -6.76 5.94 -11.11
CA GLN A 58 -8.02 6.21 -10.41
C GLN A 58 -8.56 4.96 -9.69
N ASP A 59 -8.34 3.76 -10.25
CA ASP A 59 -8.70 2.52 -9.56
C ASP A 59 -7.86 2.31 -8.31
N VAL A 60 -6.56 2.59 -8.38
CA VAL A 60 -5.65 2.49 -7.22
C VAL A 60 -6.01 3.50 -6.15
N MET A 61 -6.27 4.75 -6.54
CA MET A 61 -6.73 5.80 -5.63
C MET A 61 -8.00 5.39 -4.90
N ARG A 62 -9.01 4.90 -5.64
CA ARG A 62 -10.23 4.37 -5.04
C ARG A 62 -9.95 3.23 -4.06
N ILE A 63 -9.12 2.25 -4.44
CA ILE A 63 -8.76 1.12 -3.57
C ILE A 63 -8.11 1.60 -2.27
N VAL A 64 -7.13 2.49 -2.36
CA VAL A 64 -6.42 3.02 -1.18
C VAL A 64 -7.39 3.76 -0.26
N HIS A 65 -8.22 4.65 -0.79
CA HIS A 65 -9.21 5.38 0.01
C HIS A 65 -10.25 4.45 0.65
N GLU A 66 -10.78 3.47 -0.10
CA GLU A 66 -11.74 2.49 0.43
C GLU A 66 -11.15 1.69 1.58
N VAL A 67 -9.89 1.24 1.47
CA VAL A 67 -9.21 0.51 2.54
C VAL A 67 -9.05 1.38 3.77
N PHE A 68 -8.54 2.61 3.64
CA PHE A 68 -8.38 3.47 4.81
C PHE A 68 -9.72 3.85 5.46
N ALA A 69 -10.74 4.13 4.66
CA ALA A 69 -12.09 4.40 5.16
C ALA A 69 -12.70 3.18 5.87
N GLU A 70 -12.44 1.95 5.39
CA GLU A 70 -12.94 0.72 6.01
C GLU A 70 -12.24 0.42 7.35
N TRP A 71 -10.91 0.55 7.40
CA TRP A 71 -10.11 0.18 8.56
C TRP A 71 -10.07 1.26 9.65
N PHE A 72 -10.05 2.53 9.26
CA PHE A 72 -9.90 3.66 10.19
C PHE A 72 -11.15 4.53 10.31
N GLY A 73 -12.14 4.38 9.42
CA GLY A 73 -13.36 5.20 9.43
C GLY A 73 -13.14 6.65 8.98
N GLU A 74 -11.94 6.99 8.50
CA GLU A 74 -11.58 8.30 7.99
C GLU A 74 -10.60 8.20 6.82
N GLU A 75 -10.48 9.30 6.07
CA GLU A 75 -9.54 9.42 4.95
C GLU A 75 -8.45 10.43 5.34
N PRO A 76 -7.29 9.96 5.82
CA PRO A 76 -6.20 10.86 6.19
C PRO A 76 -5.67 11.64 4.99
N PRO A 77 -5.01 12.80 5.24
CA PRO A 77 -4.31 13.50 4.18
C PRO A 77 -3.16 12.65 3.63
N GLY A 78 -2.86 12.80 2.33
CA GLY A 78 -1.70 12.15 1.71
C GLY A 78 -1.98 10.81 1.01
N LEU A 79 -3.20 10.25 1.14
CA LEU A 79 -3.59 9.02 0.42
C LEU A 79 -3.44 9.12 -1.10
N ASP A 80 -3.66 10.30 -1.68
CA ASP A 80 -3.41 10.54 -3.11
C ASP A 80 -1.95 10.26 -3.49
N THR A 81 -0.99 10.62 -2.62
CA THR A 81 0.44 10.41 -2.88
C THR A 81 0.78 8.92 -2.79
N VAL A 82 0.24 8.24 -1.77
CA VAL A 82 0.34 6.78 -1.62
C VAL A 82 -0.19 6.09 -2.87
N ALA A 83 -1.39 6.46 -3.33
CA ALA A 83 -2.01 5.84 -4.49
C ALA A 83 -1.21 6.05 -5.79
N VAL A 84 -0.63 7.23 -5.98
CA VAL A 84 0.24 7.53 -7.13
C VAL A 84 1.49 6.63 -7.12
N GLU A 85 2.14 6.47 -5.97
CA GLU A 85 3.32 5.61 -5.85
C GLU A 85 2.98 4.13 -6.03
N VAL A 86 1.86 3.67 -5.48
CA VAL A 86 1.38 2.29 -5.69
C VAL A 86 1.04 2.03 -7.15
N TRP A 87 0.43 2.98 -7.87
CA TRP A 87 0.18 2.83 -9.30
C TRP A 87 1.49 2.69 -10.10
N ALA A 88 2.52 3.46 -9.75
CA ALA A 88 3.82 3.41 -10.41
C ALA A 88 4.49 2.02 -10.33
N LEU A 89 4.22 1.25 -9.27
CA LEU A 89 4.71 -0.13 -9.15
C LEU A 89 4.10 -1.08 -10.19
N ILE A 90 2.81 -0.92 -10.51
CA ILE A 90 2.07 -1.87 -11.35
C ILE A 90 1.90 -1.41 -12.81
N GLU A 91 1.95 -0.10 -13.07
CA GLU A 91 1.76 0.49 -14.39
C GLU A 91 2.61 -0.17 -15.50
N PRO A 92 3.93 -0.42 -15.30
CA PRO A 92 4.76 -1.02 -16.35
C PRO A 92 4.23 -2.38 -16.81
N SER A 93 3.62 -3.13 -15.90
CA SER A 93 3.06 -4.46 -16.17
C SER A 93 1.69 -4.38 -16.85
N ARG A 94 0.95 -3.29 -16.63
CA ARG A 94 -0.36 -3.04 -17.24
C ARG A 94 -0.25 -2.53 -18.67
N ARG A 95 0.81 -1.78 -19.00
CA ARG A 95 1.09 -1.31 -20.36
C ARG A 95 1.63 -2.39 -21.30
N ALA A 96 2.17 -3.48 -20.75
CA ALA A 96 2.76 -4.59 -21.49
C ALA A 96 1.79 -5.76 -21.75
N SER A 97 0.54 -5.66 -21.29
CA SER A 97 -0.54 -6.65 -21.46
C SER A 97 -1.53 -6.20 -22.52
#